data_AF-A0A2E3VX18-F1
#
_entry.id   AF-A0A2E3VX18-F1
#
_cell.length_a   1.000
_cell.length_b   1.000
_cell.length_c   1.000
_cell.angle_alpha   90.00
_cell.angle_beta   90.00
_cell.angle_gamma   90.00
#
_symmetry.space_group_name_H-M   'P 1'
#
loop_
_entity.id
_entity.type
_entity.pdbx_description
1 polymer ?
#
loop_
_entity_poly.entity_id
_entity_poly.type
_entity_poly.pdbx_seq_one_letter_code
_entity_poly.pdbx_strand_id
1 'polypeptide(L)'
;MKLALTILSIATLTFGSINPDRTVVPFFEIYGGYTDLGDDLYSVEAPYYFEGEVRRNGNWQEIKKETYHRARELGKHVLTATPRKVRGEWAPSFGTAFHVGGNLVLTAWHVIDKEFRKNSCNRVKTRLSDGLDGNRIGCFKVHHCNRKLDYCLAEMYIQKRGLSLQDLEPPIINAEPQRYSEEAEIMAIGNTSGLGLHASVGKGIKKINDKYWFYAPVFFGNSGGPIFNENDEIVGIVTAQSKEFYGDRARNYATSMADIKLDLEKNLGTDHPAYKAINFK
;
A
#
# COMPACT_ATOMS: atom_id res chain seq x y z
N MET A 1 9.85 -42.86 -10.23
CA MET A 1 10.72 -41.71 -10.52
C MET A 1 9.95 -40.67 -11.31
N LYS A 2 9.34 -39.69 -10.63
CA LYS A 2 8.79 -38.48 -11.27
C LYS A 2 9.79 -37.37 -10.96
N LEU A 3 10.65 -37.08 -11.93
CA LEU A 3 11.63 -36.00 -11.86
C LEU A 3 11.24 -34.95 -12.89
N ALA A 4 11.04 -33.73 -12.40
CA ALA A 4 11.21 -32.45 -13.07
C ALA A 4 10.53 -32.23 -14.44
N LEU A 5 9.46 -31.42 -14.42
CA LEU A 5 9.23 -30.44 -15.48
C LEU A 5 8.55 -29.19 -14.89
N THR A 6 9.24 -28.52 -13.97
CA THR A 6 8.90 -27.16 -13.54
C THR A 6 9.85 -26.21 -14.26
N ILE A 7 9.60 -25.98 -15.55
CA ILE A 7 10.39 -25.04 -16.37
C ILE A 7 9.44 -24.10 -17.09
N LEU A 8 9.53 -22.84 -16.65
CA LEU A 8 9.27 -21.59 -17.38
C LEU A 8 7.89 -21.40 -18.02
N SER A 9 7.00 -20.79 -17.26
CA SER A 9 6.22 -19.64 -17.74
C SER A 9 6.88 -18.36 -17.20
N ILE A 10 8.11 -18.07 -17.62
CA ILE A 10 8.69 -16.71 -17.52
C ILE A 10 8.43 -16.06 -18.87
N ALA A 11 7.16 -15.76 -19.14
CA ALA A 11 6.78 -14.95 -20.28
C ALA A 11 7.15 -13.49 -19.96
N THR A 12 8.34 -13.09 -20.40
CA THR A 12 8.78 -11.70 -20.65
C THR A 12 8.13 -10.65 -19.74
N LEU A 13 8.50 -10.69 -18.46
CA LEU A 13 8.26 -9.59 -17.53
C LEU A 13 9.20 -8.46 -17.92
N THR A 14 8.69 -7.31 -18.35
CA THR A 14 9.40 -6.07 -17.99
C THR A 14 8.94 -5.72 -16.60
N PHE A 15 9.76 -5.08 -15.79
CA PHE A 15 9.69 -5.22 -14.34
C PHE A 15 9.35 -3.88 -13.66
N GLY A 16 8.45 -3.91 -12.68
CA GLY A 16 8.52 -2.97 -11.54
C GLY A 16 9.61 -3.35 -10.59
N SER A 17 9.85 -2.55 -9.55
CA SER A 17 10.90 -2.75 -8.53
C SER A 17 10.83 -4.15 -7.90
N ILE A 18 11.37 -5.13 -8.63
CA ILE A 18 11.30 -6.57 -8.42
C ILE A 18 12.73 -7.03 -8.32
N ASN A 19 13.06 -7.50 -7.13
CA ASN A 19 14.26 -8.30 -6.90
C ASN A 19 13.81 -9.76 -6.91
N PRO A 20 14.17 -10.56 -7.93
CA PRO A 20 13.67 -11.93 -8.07
C PRO A 20 14.10 -12.84 -6.90
N ASP A 21 15.27 -12.58 -6.31
CA ASP A 21 15.79 -13.36 -5.18
C ASP A 21 15.12 -13.02 -3.85
N ARG A 22 14.44 -11.87 -3.79
CA ARG A 22 13.75 -11.37 -2.59
C ARG A 22 12.23 -11.35 -2.74
N THR A 23 11.68 -11.52 -3.94
CA THR A 23 10.23 -11.52 -4.17
C THR A 23 9.66 -12.89 -3.84
N VAL A 24 8.70 -12.93 -2.91
CA VAL A 24 7.99 -14.17 -2.54
C VAL A 24 6.73 -14.32 -3.38
N VAL A 25 5.95 -13.24 -3.47
CA VAL A 25 4.71 -13.20 -4.26
C VAL A 25 4.70 -11.91 -5.08
N PRO A 26 4.74 -12.00 -6.42
CA PRO A 26 4.55 -10.84 -7.28
C PRO A 26 3.11 -10.31 -7.20
N PHE A 27 2.84 -9.15 -7.81
CA PHE A 27 1.55 -8.49 -7.67
C PHE A 27 0.36 -9.36 -8.09
N PHE A 28 -0.70 -9.33 -7.28
CA PHE A 28 -2.03 -9.81 -7.66
C PHE A 28 -3.11 -8.81 -7.25
N GLU A 29 -4.21 -8.78 -7.99
CA GLU A 29 -5.38 -7.96 -7.68
C GLU A 29 -6.16 -8.59 -6.51
N ILE A 30 -6.32 -7.83 -5.42
CA ILE A 30 -6.92 -8.35 -4.16
C ILE A 30 -8.41 -8.69 -4.35
N TYR A 31 -9.10 -7.90 -5.17
CA TYR A 31 -10.52 -8.01 -5.45
C TYR A 31 -10.82 -8.34 -6.93
N GLY A 32 -9.82 -8.84 -7.65
CA GLY A 32 -9.98 -9.34 -9.02
C GLY A 32 -10.55 -10.76 -9.07
N GLY A 33 -10.57 -11.33 -10.27
CA GLY A 33 -10.94 -12.72 -10.52
C GLY A 33 -9.98 -13.71 -9.83
N TYR A 34 -10.55 -14.82 -9.36
CA TYR A 34 -9.78 -15.96 -8.83
C TYR A 34 -10.45 -17.29 -9.18
N THR A 35 -9.64 -18.36 -9.25
CA THR A 35 -10.08 -19.75 -9.43
C THR A 35 -9.47 -20.63 -8.34
N ASP A 36 -10.28 -21.42 -7.63
CA ASP A 36 -9.82 -22.46 -6.70
C ASP A 36 -9.22 -23.63 -7.47
N LEU A 37 -7.93 -23.89 -7.26
CA LEU A 37 -7.20 -24.98 -7.92
C LEU A 37 -7.11 -26.25 -7.06
N GLY A 38 -7.63 -26.25 -5.83
CA GLY A 38 -7.33 -27.28 -4.83
C GLY A 38 -5.96 -27.08 -4.17
N ASP A 39 -5.55 -28.00 -3.30
CA ASP A 39 -4.22 -28.09 -2.69
C ASP A 39 -3.64 -26.77 -2.14
N ASP A 40 -4.48 -25.99 -1.43
CA ASP A 40 -4.12 -24.69 -0.85
C ASP A 40 -3.64 -23.61 -1.86
N LEU A 41 -4.05 -23.73 -3.12
CA LEU A 41 -3.74 -22.75 -4.17
C LEU A 41 -4.97 -22.07 -4.76
N TYR A 42 -4.79 -20.78 -5.09
CA TYR A 42 -5.64 -20.04 -6.00
C TYR A 42 -4.85 -19.64 -7.24
N SER A 43 -5.52 -19.68 -8.40
CA SER A 43 -5.12 -18.87 -9.55
C SER A 43 -5.77 -17.51 -9.41
N VAL A 44 -5.00 -16.42 -9.43
CA VAL A 44 -5.50 -15.05 -9.24
C VAL A 44 -5.06 -14.14 -10.37
N GLU A 45 -5.89 -13.14 -10.68
CA GLU A 45 -5.54 -12.09 -11.63
C GLU A 45 -4.33 -11.29 -11.14
N ALA A 46 -3.37 -11.13 -12.03
CA ALA A 46 -2.15 -10.38 -11.82
C ALA A 46 -1.95 -9.39 -12.98
N PRO A 47 -1.58 -8.14 -12.66
CA PRO A 47 -1.14 -7.24 -13.70
C PRO A 47 0.20 -7.71 -14.25
N TYR A 48 0.46 -7.42 -15.52
CA TYR A 48 1.80 -7.57 -16.08
C TYR A 48 2.35 -6.20 -16.45
N TYR A 49 3.67 -6.07 -16.39
CA TYR A 49 4.34 -4.83 -16.73
C TYR A 49 5.04 -5.00 -18.08
N PHE A 50 4.75 -4.07 -18.99
CA PHE A 50 5.25 -4.07 -20.36
C PHE A 50 5.72 -2.66 -20.72
N GLU A 51 6.99 -2.54 -21.11
CA GLU A 51 7.61 -1.30 -21.61
C GLU A 51 7.43 -0.07 -20.69
N GLY A 52 7.46 -0.26 -19.38
CA GLY A 52 7.35 0.86 -18.44
C GLY A 52 5.93 1.09 -17.90
N GLU A 53 4.93 0.37 -18.40
CA GLU A 53 3.52 0.53 -18.03
C GLU A 53 2.93 -0.76 -17.43
N VAL A 54 2.12 -0.61 -16.38
CA VAL A 54 1.32 -1.72 -15.84
C VAL A 54 0.07 -1.88 -16.72
N ARG A 55 -0.15 -3.09 -17.24
CA ARG A 55 -1.30 -3.45 -18.07
C ARG A 55 -2.24 -4.38 -17.30
N ARG A 56 -3.55 -4.17 -17.48
CA ARG A 56 -4.61 -4.94 -16.82
C ARG A 56 -4.88 -6.31 -17.46
N ASN A 57 -4.38 -6.58 -18.66
CA ASN A 57 -4.76 -7.80 -19.39
C ASN A 57 -4.16 -9.07 -18.76
N GLY A 58 -4.90 -9.66 -17.81
CA GLY A 58 -5.24 -11.09 -17.78
C GLY A 58 -4.12 -12.10 -17.55
N ASN A 59 -2.98 -11.72 -16.97
CA ASN A 59 -2.07 -12.74 -16.47
C ASN A 59 -2.69 -13.34 -15.20
N TRP A 60 -2.59 -14.66 -15.10
CA TRP A 60 -3.02 -15.40 -13.93
C TRP A 60 -1.77 -15.98 -13.28
N GLN A 61 -1.73 -15.93 -11.96
CA GLN A 61 -0.63 -16.51 -11.20
C GLN A 61 -1.16 -17.37 -10.06
N GLU A 62 -0.41 -18.40 -9.72
CA GLU A 62 -0.73 -19.28 -8.61
C GLU A 62 -0.18 -18.68 -7.30
N ILE A 63 -1.04 -18.54 -6.29
CA ILE A 63 -0.65 -18.11 -4.95
C ILE A 63 -1.31 -19.01 -3.90
N LYS A 64 -0.69 -19.08 -2.72
CA LYS A 64 -1.28 -19.79 -1.58
C LYS A 64 -2.59 -19.12 -1.15
N LYS A 65 -3.60 -19.93 -0.80
CA LYS A 65 -4.88 -19.45 -0.27
C LYS A 65 -4.69 -18.56 0.95
N GLU A 66 -3.79 -18.95 1.85
CA GLU A 66 -3.44 -18.16 3.03
C GLU A 66 -2.97 -16.74 2.66
N THR A 67 -2.05 -16.61 1.70
CA THR A 67 -1.57 -15.30 1.23
C THR A 67 -2.67 -14.46 0.61
N TYR A 68 -3.55 -15.08 -0.19
CA TYR A 68 -4.70 -14.40 -0.80
C TYR A 68 -5.67 -13.88 0.25
N HIS A 69 -6.08 -14.74 1.19
CA HIS A 69 -7.02 -14.37 2.25
C HIS A 69 -6.44 -13.30 3.17
N ARG A 70 -5.17 -13.44 3.55
CA ARG A 70 -4.42 -12.44 4.31
C ARG A 70 -4.44 -11.08 3.62
N ALA A 71 -4.13 -11.02 2.32
CA ALA A 71 -4.18 -9.78 1.55
C ALA A 71 -5.59 -9.18 1.46
N ARG A 72 -6.63 -10.01 1.35
CA ARG A 72 -8.03 -9.54 1.33
C ARG A 72 -8.46 -8.95 2.67
N GLU A 73 -8.08 -9.58 3.77
CA GLU A 73 -8.39 -9.06 5.11
C GLU A 73 -7.68 -7.73 5.36
N LEU A 74 -6.37 -7.67 5.15
CA LEU A 74 -5.58 -6.44 5.28
C LEU A 74 -6.02 -5.34 4.31
N GLY A 75 -6.39 -5.73 3.09
CA GLY A 75 -6.88 -4.83 2.04
C GLY A 75 -8.17 -4.11 2.39
N LYS A 76 -8.91 -4.52 3.44
CA LYS A 76 -10.09 -3.80 3.93
C LYS A 76 -9.76 -2.43 4.51
N HIS A 77 -8.55 -2.27 5.02
CA HIS A 77 -8.08 -1.02 5.59
C HIS A 77 -7.39 -0.12 4.57
N VAL A 78 -7.25 -0.56 3.32
CA VAL A 78 -6.51 0.18 2.29
C VAL A 78 -7.49 0.80 1.29
N LEU A 79 -7.21 2.05 0.95
CA LEU A 79 -8.02 2.88 0.07
C LEU A 79 -7.20 3.26 -1.16
N THR A 80 -7.86 3.26 -2.30
CA THR A 80 -7.33 3.96 -3.47
C THR A 80 -7.42 5.46 -3.23
N ALA A 81 -6.39 6.22 -3.59
CA ALA A 81 -6.40 7.67 -3.54
C ALA A 81 -6.24 8.25 -4.94
N THR A 82 -7.06 9.24 -5.28
CA THR A 82 -6.98 9.99 -6.53
C THR A 82 -6.72 11.45 -6.21
N PRO A 83 -5.48 11.93 -6.40
CA PRO A 83 -5.18 13.35 -6.37
C PRO A 83 -5.96 14.07 -7.47
N ARG A 84 -6.47 15.25 -7.16
CA ARG A 84 -7.18 16.11 -8.10
C ARG A 84 -6.15 16.66 -9.08
N LYS A 85 -6.35 16.40 -10.37
CA LYS A 85 -5.52 16.95 -11.45
C LYS A 85 -5.30 18.45 -11.26
N VAL A 86 -4.05 18.87 -11.32
CA VAL A 86 -3.71 20.29 -11.46
C VAL A 86 -4.01 20.70 -12.90
N ARG A 87 -4.49 21.93 -13.11
CA ARG A 87 -4.77 22.46 -14.46
C ARG A 87 -3.47 22.41 -15.29
N GLY A 88 -3.44 21.60 -16.33
CA GLY A 88 -2.27 21.38 -17.21
C GLY A 88 -1.63 19.99 -17.10
N GLU A 89 -2.02 19.16 -16.12
CA GLU A 89 -1.60 17.75 -16.06
C GLU A 89 -2.45 16.89 -17.00
N TRP A 90 -1.80 16.27 -17.99
CA TRP A 90 -2.45 15.42 -18.98
C TRP A 90 -2.77 14.03 -18.43
N ALA A 91 -1.86 13.45 -17.64
CA ALA A 91 -2.02 12.11 -17.06
C ALA A 91 -2.81 12.14 -15.73
N PRO A 92 -3.67 11.14 -15.47
CA PRO A 92 -4.23 10.94 -14.13
C PRO A 92 -3.11 10.61 -13.12
N SER A 93 -3.22 11.13 -11.90
CA SER A 93 -2.36 10.77 -10.78
C SER A 93 -3.11 9.78 -9.90
N PHE A 94 -2.38 8.83 -9.33
CA PHE A 94 -2.90 7.79 -8.44
C PHE A 94 -2.01 7.70 -7.21
N GLY A 95 -2.62 7.31 -6.10
CA GLY A 95 -1.95 7.00 -4.86
C GLY A 95 -2.78 6.02 -4.04
N THR A 96 -2.33 5.79 -2.82
CA THR A 96 -2.97 4.93 -1.85
C THR A 96 -3.07 5.67 -0.51
N ALA A 97 -4.08 5.35 0.28
CA ALA A 97 -4.18 5.74 1.68
C ALA A 97 -4.62 4.52 2.50
N PHE A 98 -4.51 4.56 3.82
CA PHE A 98 -5.03 3.47 4.66
C PHE A 98 -5.62 3.99 5.97
N HIS A 99 -6.65 3.29 6.44
CA HIS A 99 -7.36 3.53 7.68
C HIS A 99 -6.44 3.32 8.88
N VAL A 100 -6.55 4.20 9.88
CA VAL A 100 -5.78 4.10 11.13
C VAL A 100 -6.63 4.18 12.40
N GLY A 101 -7.93 4.40 12.26
CA GLY A 101 -8.92 4.52 13.33
C GLY A 101 -9.86 5.72 13.17
N GLY A 102 -11.10 5.57 13.65
CA GLY A 102 -12.16 6.55 13.42
C GLY A 102 -12.38 6.77 11.91
N ASN A 103 -12.42 8.01 11.46
CA ASN A 103 -12.44 8.33 10.01
C ASN A 103 -11.08 8.82 9.51
N LEU A 104 -9.99 8.40 10.14
CA LEU A 104 -8.66 8.86 9.82
C LEU A 104 -7.96 7.92 8.85
N VAL A 105 -7.19 8.52 7.96
CA VAL A 105 -6.29 7.81 7.07
C VAL A 105 -4.89 8.43 7.09
N LEU A 106 -3.89 7.58 6.89
CA LEU A 106 -2.55 7.99 6.52
C LEU A 106 -2.34 7.80 5.02
N THR A 107 -1.54 8.68 4.43
CA THR A 107 -1.09 8.60 3.03
C THR A 107 0.24 9.34 2.88
N ALA A 108 0.87 9.25 1.71
CA ALA A 108 2.07 9.99 1.43
C ALA A 108 1.77 11.48 1.19
N TRP A 109 2.65 12.36 1.64
CA TRP A 109 2.45 13.81 1.49
C TRP A 109 2.33 14.20 0.02
N HIS A 110 3.18 13.62 -0.85
CA HIS A 110 3.16 13.89 -2.29
C HIS A 110 1.91 13.36 -3.01
N VAL A 111 1.08 12.54 -2.34
CA VAL A 111 -0.22 12.09 -2.87
C VAL A 111 -1.31 13.14 -2.60
N ILE A 112 -1.33 13.77 -1.42
CA ILE A 112 -2.35 14.80 -1.12
C ILE A 112 -2.14 16.06 -1.95
N ASP A 113 -0.94 16.63 -1.88
CA ASP A 113 -0.61 17.86 -2.60
C ASP A 113 0.90 18.03 -2.72
N LYS A 114 1.44 17.86 -3.93
CA LYS A 114 2.86 18.06 -4.25
C LYS A 114 3.37 19.48 -3.93
N GLU A 115 2.48 20.45 -3.80
CA GLU A 115 2.80 21.85 -3.49
C GLU A 115 2.29 22.31 -2.11
N PHE A 116 1.57 21.44 -1.39
CA PHE A 116 0.95 21.66 -0.09
C PHE A 116 0.30 23.03 0.11
N ARG A 117 -0.78 23.30 -0.62
CA ARG A 117 -1.55 24.55 -0.49
C ARG A 117 -2.56 24.45 0.67
N LYS A 118 -2.95 25.58 1.26
CA LYS A 118 -3.85 25.67 2.45
C LYS A 118 -5.18 24.89 2.35
N ASN A 119 -5.64 24.57 1.13
CA ASN A 119 -6.87 23.80 0.85
C ASN A 119 -6.60 22.37 0.34
N SER A 120 -5.47 21.76 0.73
CA SER A 120 -4.99 20.45 0.26
C SER A 120 -6.04 19.33 0.38
N CYS A 121 -6.91 19.39 1.37
CA CYS A 121 -7.98 18.40 1.58
C CYS A 121 -8.96 18.29 0.39
N ASN A 122 -9.25 19.40 -0.30
CA ASN A 122 -10.13 19.40 -1.49
C ASN A 122 -9.49 18.75 -2.73
N ARG A 123 -8.23 18.29 -2.61
CA ARG A 123 -7.43 17.75 -3.70
C ARG A 123 -7.26 16.25 -3.62
N VAL A 124 -7.79 15.55 -2.61
CA VAL A 124 -7.72 14.09 -2.57
C VAL A 124 -9.11 13.50 -2.38
N LYS A 125 -9.42 12.50 -3.19
CA LYS A 125 -10.58 11.63 -2.98
C LYS A 125 -10.06 10.23 -2.74
N THR A 126 -10.62 9.56 -1.75
CA THR A 126 -10.33 8.16 -1.50
C THR A 126 -11.53 7.30 -1.85
N ARG A 127 -11.32 6.00 -2.00
CA ARG A 127 -12.37 5.03 -2.23
C ARG A 127 -11.93 3.72 -1.58
N LEU A 128 -12.84 3.08 -0.85
CA LEU A 128 -12.67 1.67 -0.51
C LEU A 128 -12.62 0.86 -1.82
N SER A 129 -11.99 -0.29 -1.79
CA SER A 129 -11.84 -1.09 -3.02
C SER A 129 -13.18 -1.59 -3.53
N ASP A 130 -13.23 -1.83 -4.84
CA ASP A 130 -14.32 -2.53 -5.50
C ASP A 130 -14.47 -3.92 -4.84
N GLY A 131 -15.52 -4.11 -4.03
CA GLY A 131 -15.70 -5.29 -3.17
C GLY A 131 -16.09 -4.97 -1.71
N LEU A 132 -15.87 -3.73 -1.25
CA LEU A 132 -16.28 -3.27 0.09
C LEU A 132 -17.27 -2.12 0.02
N ASP A 133 -16.88 -1.03 -0.65
CA ASP A 133 -17.77 0.08 -0.98
C ASP A 133 -17.20 0.86 -2.16
N GLY A 134 -18.03 1.08 -3.18
CA GLY A 134 -17.65 1.81 -4.37
C GLY A 134 -17.66 3.34 -4.21
N ASN A 135 -18.11 3.86 -3.07
CA ASN A 135 -18.32 5.29 -2.91
C ASN A 135 -17.00 6.06 -2.71
N ARG A 136 -16.92 7.23 -3.36
CA ARG A 136 -15.81 8.16 -3.15
C ARG A 136 -16.01 8.88 -1.82
N ILE A 137 -15.01 8.80 -0.96
CA ILE A 137 -14.95 9.50 0.31
C ILE A 137 -14.14 10.78 0.11
N GLY A 138 -14.74 11.91 0.49
CA GLY A 138 -14.05 13.19 0.49
C GLY A 138 -13.18 13.33 1.75
N CYS A 139 -12.07 14.05 1.62
CA CYS A 139 -11.35 14.53 2.79
C CYS A 139 -12.15 15.66 3.48
N PHE A 140 -12.31 15.56 4.80
CA PHE A 140 -12.91 16.58 5.66
C PHE A 140 -11.87 17.58 6.17
N LYS A 141 -10.75 17.08 6.72
CA LYS A 141 -9.66 17.90 7.25
C LYS A 141 -8.31 17.19 7.14
N VAL A 142 -7.23 17.95 6.95
CA VAL A 142 -5.86 17.45 7.16
C VAL A 142 -5.42 17.91 8.55
N HIS A 143 -5.10 16.96 9.42
CA HIS A 143 -4.68 17.25 10.80
C HIS A 143 -3.21 17.62 10.88
N HIS A 144 -2.36 16.88 10.17
CA HIS A 144 -0.92 17.11 10.15
C HIS A 144 -0.28 16.51 8.89
N CYS A 145 0.80 17.12 8.43
CA CYS A 145 1.65 16.56 7.38
C CYS A 145 3.10 16.90 7.64
N ASN A 146 4.00 16.01 7.24
CA ASN A 146 5.43 16.23 7.28
C ASN A 146 6.04 15.93 5.93
N ARG A 147 6.58 16.96 5.28
CA ARG A 147 7.23 16.84 3.97
C ARG A 147 8.53 16.03 4.01
N LYS A 148 9.29 16.09 5.10
CA LYS A 148 10.56 15.36 5.23
C LYS A 148 10.30 13.85 5.35
N LEU A 149 9.33 13.49 6.18
CA LEU A 149 8.88 12.11 6.37
C LEU A 149 7.87 11.65 5.30
N ASP A 150 7.46 12.55 4.41
CA ASP A 150 6.56 12.31 3.29
C ASP A 150 5.24 11.62 3.67
N TYR A 151 4.56 12.11 4.72
CA TYR A 151 3.25 11.60 5.12
C TYR A 151 2.27 12.70 5.49
N CYS A 152 0.99 12.33 5.50
CA CYS A 152 -0.12 13.15 5.98
C CYS A 152 -1.13 12.31 6.76
N LEU A 153 -1.62 12.87 7.87
CA LEU A 153 -2.80 12.40 8.60
C LEU A 153 -4.01 13.24 8.20
N ALA A 154 -5.00 12.59 7.62
CA ALA A 154 -6.21 13.24 7.14
C ALA A 154 -7.46 12.53 7.69
N GLU A 155 -8.49 13.32 7.96
CA GLU A 155 -9.82 12.88 8.35
C GLU A 155 -10.75 12.94 7.15
N MET A 156 -11.46 11.84 6.90
CA MET A 156 -12.41 11.68 5.82
C MET A 156 -13.83 11.99 6.30
N TYR A 157 -14.72 12.42 5.39
CA TYR A 157 -16.12 12.58 5.72
C TYR A 157 -16.76 11.24 6.09
N ILE A 158 -17.65 11.26 7.09
CA ILE A 158 -18.51 10.12 7.42
C ILE A 158 -19.40 9.79 6.22
N GLN A 159 -19.41 8.51 5.84
CA GLN A 159 -20.31 8.03 4.80
C GLN A 159 -21.71 7.85 5.38
N LYS A 160 -22.71 8.54 4.80
CA LYS A 160 -24.12 8.39 5.22
C LYS A 160 -24.79 7.15 4.63
N ARG A 161 -24.16 6.53 3.64
CA ARG A 161 -24.64 5.34 2.92
C ARG A 161 -23.43 4.48 2.61
N GLY A 162 -23.58 3.16 2.74
CA GLY A 162 -22.47 2.23 2.58
C GLY A 162 -21.61 2.12 3.84
N LEU A 163 -20.39 1.63 3.68
CA LEU A 163 -19.48 1.29 4.78
C LEU A 163 -18.63 2.51 5.13
N SER A 164 -18.75 3.03 6.35
CA SER A 164 -17.89 4.13 6.81
C SER A 164 -16.58 3.60 7.38
N LEU A 165 -15.51 4.41 7.33
CA LEU A 165 -14.21 4.02 7.90
C LEU A 165 -14.29 3.77 9.40
N GLN A 166 -15.04 4.59 10.12
CA GLN A 166 -15.30 4.41 11.56
C GLN A 166 -15.98 3.09 11.92
N ASP A 167 -16.62 2.41 10.96
CA ASP A 167 -17.29 1.13 11.20
C ASP A 167 -16.30 -0.04 11.09
N LEU A 168 -15.09 0.20 10.58
CA LEU A 168 -14.02 -0.78 10.50
C LEU A 168 -13.25 -0.86 11.82
N GLU A 169 -12.92 -2.07 12.25
CA GLU A 169 -11.91 -2.26 13.28
C GLU A 169 -10.58 -1.63 12.81
N PRO A 170 -9.92 -0.80 13.65
CA PRO A 170 -8.67 -0.16 13.24
C PRO A 170 -7.53 -1.17 13.16
N PRO A 171 -6.72 -1.17 12.08
CA PRO A 171 -5.58 -2.06 12.00
C PRO A 171 -4.56 -1.70 13.09
N ILE A 172 -3.83 -2.70 13.59
CA ILE A 172 -2.77 -2.49 14.57
C ILE A 172 -1.59 -1.81 13.89
N ILE A 173 -1.09 -0.73 14.48
CA ILE A 173 0.08 0.00 14.01
C ILE A 173 1.25 -0.28 14.95
N ASN A 174 2.24 -1.01 14.44
CA ASN A 174 3.45 -1.29 15.19
C ASN A 174 4.50 -0.19 14.92
N ALA A 175 4.59 0.76 15.85
CA ALA A 175 5.57 1.84 15.80
C ALA A 175 6.97 1.41 16.29
N GLU A 176 7.13 0.20 16.82
CA GLU A 176 8.41 -0.32 17.30
C GLU A 176 8.65 -1.74 16.75
N PRO A 177 8.79 -1.90 15.42
CA PRO A 177 8.94 -3.23 14.85
C PRO A 177 10.25 -3.86 15.37
N GLN A 178 10.10 -4.90 16.18
CA GLN A 178 11.22 -5.59 16.82
C GLN A 178 12.10 -6.38 15.84
N ARG A 179 11.72 -6.49 14.57
CA ARG A 179 12.39 -7.34 13.57
C ARG A 179 12.72 -6.58 12.30
N TYR A 180 13.89 -5.94 12.29
CA TYR A 180 14.61 -5.67 11.04
C TYR A 180 15.38 -6.94 10.69
N SER A 181 14.97 -7.61 9.63
CA SER A 181 15.57 -8.88 9.21
C SER A 181 15.58 -8.96 7.70
N GLU A 182 16.65 -9.53 7.14
CA GLU A 182 16.71 -9.87 5.72
C GLU A 182 15.76 -11.01 5.33
N GLU A 183 15.27 -11.77 6.32
CA GLU A 183 14.34 -12.89 6.11
C GLU A 183 12.89 -12.54 6.43
N ALA A 184 12.61 -11.37 7.02
CA ALA A 184 11.24 -10.98 7.36
C ALA A 184 10.41 -10.78 6.09
N GLU A 185 9.25 -11.41 6.02
CA GLU A 185 8.29 -11.20 4.94
C GLU A 185 7.48 -9.93 5.18
N ILE A 186 7.52 -9.04 4.19
CA ILE A 186 6.76 -7.79 4.17
C ILE A 186 5.72 -7.88 3.06
N MET A 187 4.47 -7.62 3.41
CA MET A 187 3.40 -7.43 2.42
C MET A 187 3.22 -5.94 2.15
N ALA A 188 3.15 -5.55 0.87
CA ALA A 188 2.78 -4.22 0.46
C ALA A 188 1.42 -4.25 -0.24
N ILE A 189 0.54 -3.31 0.10
CA ILE A 189 -0.77 -3.17 -0.55
C ILE A 189 -0.92 -1.75 -1.09
N GLY A 190 -1.34 -1.61 -2.35
CA GLY A 190 -1.67 -0.29 -2.89
C GLY A 190 -2.29 -0.29 -4.27
N ASN A 191 -2.68 0.90 -4.70
CA ASN A 191 -3.39 1.19 -5.95
C ASN A 191 -2.43 1.28 -7.14
N THR A 192 -1.83 0.16 -7.50
CA THR A 192 -0.85 0.07 -8.58
C THR A 192 -1.44 0.60 -9.90
N SER A 193 -0.85 1.67 -10.42
CA SER A 193 -1.20 2.37 -11.66
C SER A 193 -2.67 2.78 -11.80
N GLY A 194 -3.40 2.90 -10.68
CA GLY A 194 -4.83 3.20 -10.71
C GLY A 194 -5.72 2.04 -11.15
N LEU A 195 -5.18 0.81 -11.20
CA LEU A 195 -5.88 -0.38 -11.69
C LEU A 195 -6.63 -1.13 -10.57
N GLY A 196 -6.71 -0.58 -9.36
CA GLY A 196 -7.26 -1.26 -8.19
C GLY A 196 -6.18 -1.66 -7.19
N LEU A 197 -6.60 -2.24 -6.07
CA LEU A 197 -5.65 -2.67 -5.04
C LEU A 197 -4.96 -3.96 -5.42
N HIS A 198 -3.64 -3.90 -5.33
CA HIS A 198 -2.75 -5.02 -5.54
C HIS A 198 -1.95 -5.30 -4.28
N ALA A 199 -1.72 -6.57 -4.01
CA ALA A 199 -0.83 -7.04 -2.95
C ALA A 199 0.42 -7.67 -3.55
N SER A 200 1.54 -7.55 -2.84
CA SER A 200 2.79 -8.24 -3.15
C SER A 200 3.52 -8.59 -1.86
N VAL A 201 4.41 -9.59 -1.90
CA VAL A 201 5.20 -10.03 -0.75
C VAL A 201 6.67 -10.14 -1.13
N GLY A 202 7.55 -9.61 -0.28
CA GLY A 202 8.99 -9.76 -0.43
C GLY A 202 9.71 -9.92 0.91
N LYS A 203 10.88 -10.54 0.85
CA LYS A 203 11.75 -10.78 2.01
C LYS A 203 12.75 -9.65 2.19
N GLY A 204 12.88 -9.20 3.43
CA GLY A 204 13.89 -8.26 3.84
C GLY A 204 13.33 -6.87 4.11
N ILE A 205 13.62 -6.38 5.31
CA ILE A 205 13.37 -5.00 5.71
C ILE A 205 14.56 -4.47 6.51
N LYS A 206 14.99 -3.24 6.21
CA LYS A 206 16.11 -2.59 6.89
C LYS A 206 15.82 -1.11 7.13
N LYS A 207 16.10 -0.61 8.34
CA LYS A 207 16.07 0.83 8.62
C LYS A 207 17.38 1.48 8.16
N ILE A 208 17.27 2.49 7.30
CA ILE A 208 18.37 3.32 6.83
C ILE A 208 17.92 4.78 6.98
N ASN A 209 18.52 5.48 7.94
CA ASN A 209 18.09 6.80 8.40
C ASN A 209 16.62 6.77 8.88
N ASP A 210 15.79 7.67 8.35
CA ASP A 210 14.36 7.84 8.63
C ASP A 210 13.45 7.01 7.71
N LYS A 211 14.02 6.06 6.97
CA LYS A 211 13.29 5.23 6.00
C LYS A 211 13.59 3.74 6.15
N TYR A 212 12.63 2.93 5.77
CA TYR A 212 12.80 1.51 5.54
C TYR A 212 13.12 1.24 4.08
N TRP A 213 14.03 0.31 3.87
CA TRP A 213 14.20 -0.39 2.61
C TRP A 213 13.50 -1.73 2.72
N PHE A 214 12.75 -2.11 1.68
CA PHE A 214 12.07 -3.40 1.60
C PHE A 214 12.00 -3.88 0.15
N TYR A 215 11.69 -5.16 -0.03
CA TYR A 215 11.73 -5.82 -1.36
C TYR A 215 10.39 -6.30 -1.89
N ALA A 216 9.30 -6.18 -1.12
CA ALA A 216 7.96 -6.39 -1.64
C ALA A 216 7.75 -5.46 -2.85
N PRO A 217 7.41 -5.99 -4.03
CA PRO A 217 7.29 -5.17 -5.22
C PRO A 217 6.28 -4.02 -5.03
N VAL A 218 6.65 -2.78 -5.42
CA VAL A 218 5.72 -1.63 -5.50
C VAL A 218 5.88 -0.91 -6.85
N PHE A 219 4.83 -0.22 -7.28
CA PHE A 219 4.78 0.55 -8.52
C PHE A 219 4.21 1.95 -8.27
N PHE A 220 4.21 2.77 -9.32
CA PHE A 220 3.45 4.01 -9.33
C PHE A 220 2.02 3.79 -8.83
N GLY A 221 1.54 4.64 -7.94
CA GLY A 221 0.23 4.51 -7.30
C GLY A 221 0.24 3.77 -5.95
N ASN A 222 1.24 2.96 -5.63
CA ASN A 222 1.39 2.37 -4.29
C ASN A 222 1.80 3.40 -3.23
N SER A 223 2.33 4.56 -3.61
CA SER A 223 2.67 5.64 -2.67
C SER A 223 1.52 5.97 -1.73
N GLY A 224 1.82 6.05 -0.44
CA GLY A 224 0.86 6.24 0.64
C GLY A 224 0.19 4.96 1.12
N GLY A 225 0.47 3.81 0.50
CA GLY A 225 -0.01 2.51 0.92
C GLY A 225 0.78 1.95 2.11
N PRO A 226 0.17 1.10 2.93
CA PRO A 226 0.84 0.49 4.07
C PRO A 226 1.74 -0.67 3.64
N ILE A 227 2.75 -0.93 4.47
CA ILE A 227 3.46 -2.22 4.52
C ILE A 227 3.16 -2.93 5.83
N PHE A 228 2.97 -4.25 5.75
CA PHE A 228 2.60 -5.11 6.87
C PHE A 228 3.71 -6.10 7.19
N ASN A 229 3.95 -6.34 8.48
CA ASN A 229 4.84 -7.41 8.95
C ASN A 229 4.10 -8.76 8.99
N GLU A 230 4.78 -9.84 9.41
CA GLU A 230 4.20 -11.20 9.51
C GLU A 230 3.06 -11.33 10.53
N ASN A 231 2.91 -10.37 11.45
CA ASN A 231 1.84 -10.34 12.45
C ASN A 231 0.64 -9.48 12.00
N ASP A 232 0.57 -9.10 10.73
CA ASP A 232 -0.48 -8.25 10.16
C ASP A 232 -0.53 -6.83 10.73
N GLU A 233 0.57 -6.37 11.35
CA GLU A 233 0.70 -5.03 11.88
C GLU A 233 1.30 -4.09 10.83
N ILE A 234 0.78 -2.87 10.74
CA ILE A 234 1.33 -1.83 9.86
C ILE A 234 2.62 -1.31 10.47
N VAL A 235 3.72 -1.39 9.70
CA VAL A 235 5.05 -0.94 10.13
C VAL A 235 5.56 0.29 9.37
N GLY A 236 4.99 0.60 8.21
CA GLY A 236 5.38 1.80 7.46
C GLY A 236 4.46 2.17 6.32
N ILE A 237 4.79 3.29 5.67
CA ILE A 237 4.07 3.88 4.53
C ILE A 237 4.99 3.90 3.31
N VAL A 238 4.59 3.30 2.19
CA VAL A 238 5.33 3.34 0.92
C VAL A 238 5.47 4.79 0.45
N THR A 239 6.69 5.24 0.19
CA THR A 239 6.98 6.61 -0.28
C THR A 239 7.70 6.67 -1.62
N ALA A 240 8.52 5.66 -1.94
CA ALA A 240 9.25 5.64 -3.20
C ALA A 240 9.68 4.23 -3.60
N GLN A 241 10.16 4.12 -4.84
CA GLN A 241 10.84 2.94 -5.39
C GLN A 241 12.21 3.37 -5.94
N SER A 242 13.14 2.43 -6.07
CA SER A 242 14.44 2.66 -6.71
C SER A 242 14.31 3.04 -8.19
N LYS A 243 15.39 3.60 -8.75
CA LYS A 243 15.50 3.84 -10.19
C LYS A 243 15.71 2.54 -10.96
N GLU A 244 16.45 1.61 -10.38
CA GLU A 244 16.53 0.24 -10.86
C GLU A 244 15.21 -0.46 -10.59
N PHE A 245 14.49 -0.82 -11.64
CA PHE A 245 13.24 -1.55 -11.51
C PHE A 245 13.47 -3.06 -11.45
N TYR A 246 14.60 -3.61 -11.88
CA TYR A 246 14.83 -5.06 -11.81
C TYR A 246 16.21 -5.41 -11.29
N GLY A 247 16.28 -6.57 -10.62
CA GLY A 247 17.51 -7.19 -10.18
C GLY A 247 17.83 -6.92 -8.72
N ASP A 248 19.05 -7.27 -8.33
CA ASP A 248 19.58 -7.16 -6.97
C ASP A 248 19.47 -5.76 -6.35
N ARG A 249 19.59 -4.73 -7.19
CA ARG A 249 19.49 -3.31 -6.81
C ARG A 249 18.07 -2.77 -6.71
N ALA A 250 17.07 -3.49 -7.20
CA ALA A 250 15.67 -3.09 -7.09
C ALA A 250 15.20 -3.16 -5.64
N ARG A 251 14.75 -2.04 -5.10
CA ARG A 251 14.31 -1.90 -3.71
C ARG A 251 13.32 -0.76 -3.54
N ASN A 252 12.54 -0.85 -2.49
CA ASN A 252 11.44 0.07 -2.21
C ASN A 252 11.63 0.77 -0.88
N TYR A 253 11.00 1.94 -0.73
CA TYR A 253 11.21 2.83 0.40
C TYR A 253 9.89 3.09 1.12
N ALA A 254 9.92 2.96 2.44
CA ALA A 254 8.80 3.32 3.30
C ALA A 254 9.24 4.26 4.42
N THR A 255 8.36 5.16 4.87
CA THR A 255 8.56 5.90 6.12
C THR A 255 8.09 5.03 7.28
N SER A 256 8.87 4.96 8.36
CA SER A 256 8.52 4.12 9.51
C SER A 256 7.35 4.68 10.32
N MET A 257 6.51 3.79 10.85
CA MET A 257 5.46 4.20 11.79
C MET A 257 6.04 4.75 13.11
N ALA A 258 7.26 4.35 13.48
CA ALA A 258 8.01 4.91 14.60
C ALA A 258 8.23 6.42 14.45
N ASP A 259 8.78 6.82 13.30
CA ASP A 259 9.14 8.21 13.04
C ASP A 259 7.85 9.05 12.86
N ILE A 260 6.78 8.47 12.31
CA ILE A 260 5.46 9.10 12.22
C ILE A 260 4.84 9.32 13.60
N LYS A 261 4.87 8.31 14.48
CA LYS A 261 4.35 8.41 15.85
C LYS A 261 5.04 9.56 16.60
N LEU A 262 6.37 9.57 16.61
CA LEU A 262 7.16 10.63 17.26
C LEU A 262 6.85 12.03 16.70
N ASP A 263 6.68 12.15 15.39
CA ASP A 263 6.34 13.41 14.76
C ASP A 263 4.91 13.88 15.11
N LEU A 264 3.94 12.97 15.17
CA LEU A 264 2.58 13.29 15.60
C LEU A 264 2.52 13.66 17.09
N GLU A 265 3.20 12.93 17.96
CA GLU A 265 3.29 13.26 19.39
C GLU A 265 3.83 14.66 19.60
N LYS A 266 4.89 15.01 18.87
CA LYS A 266 5.55 16.31 18.97
C LYS A 266 4.71 17.46 18.41
N ASN A 267 4.08 17.28 17.25
CA ASN A 267 3.47 18.39 16.51
C ASN A 267 1.95 18.47 16.65
N LEU A 268 1.28 17.34 16.84
CA LEU A 268 -0.18 17.28 17.03
C LEU A 268 -0.55 17.20 18.52
N GLY A 269 0.29 16.52 19.32
CA GLY A 269 0.09 16.31 20.75
C GLY A 269 -0.68 15.02 21.04
N THR A 270 -0.28 14.32 22.11
CA THR A 270 -0.89 13.04 22.53
C THR A 270 -2.34 13.17 22.99
N ASP A 271 -2.75 14.38 23.40
CA ASP A 271 -4.12 14.66 23.83
C ASP A 271 -5.08 14.98 22.68
N HIS A 272 -4.56 15.18 21.46
CA HIS A 272 -5.39 15.51 20.31
C HIS A 272 -6.32 14.34 19.95
N PRO A 273 -7.63 14.57 19.70
CA PRO A 273 -8.58 13.49 19.40
C PRO A 273 -8.16 12.61 18.23
N ALA A 274 -7.61 13.21 17.17
CA ALA A 274 -7.12 12.45 16.02
C ALA A 274 -5.90 11.57 16.35
N TYR A 275 -5.05 11.96 17.30
CA TYR A 275 -3.94 11.10 17.73
C TYR A 275 -4.48 9.91 18.53
N LYS A 276 -5.38 10.16 19.49
CA LYS A 276 -5.98 9.12 20.35
C LYS A 276 -6.78 8.07 19.59
N ALA A 277 -7.30 8.43 18.41
CA ALA A 277 -8.03 7.50 17.56
C ALA A 277 -7.12 6.51 16.81
N ILE A 278 -5.80 6.78 16.73
CA ILE A 278 -4.86 5.90 16.03
C ILE A 278 -4.52 4.69 16.90
N ASN A 279 -4.64 3.49 16.34
CA ASN A 279 -4.36 2.23 17.05
C ASN A 279 -2.85 1.90 17.08
N PHE A 280 -2.05 2.77 17.71
CA PHE A 280 -0.64 2.50 17.97
C PHE A 280 -0.49 1.44 19.06
N LYS A 281 0.32 0.42 18.78
CA LYS A 281 0.86 -0.51 19.75
C LYS A 281 2.10 0.08 20.45
#